data_AF-A0A3S5A6S6-F1
#
_entry.id   AF-A0A3S5A6S6-F1
#
_cell.length_a   1.000
_cell.length_b   1.000
_cell.length_c   1.000
_cell.angle_alpha   90.00
_cell.angle_beta   90.00
_cell.angle_gamma   90.00
#
_symmetry.space_group_name_H-M   'P 1'
#
loop_
_entity.id
_entity.type
_entity.pdbx_description
1 polymer ?
#
loop_
_entity_poly.entity_id
_entity_poly.type
_entity_poly.pdbx_seq_one_letter_code
_entity_poly.pdbx_strand_id
1 'polypeptide(L)'
;MVKSMKNPPSVVKLVMEAVCIMLGEKPDRKPDSSLGRMIEDFWGPSLKLLGDLKFLDRLRNFNIDSIPANVMRKIRDIYIPNTDFDPKIVRNASTACEGLCKWIIALDKYDRVAKIVAPKKEKLAVAEAELSVQVSGNIFKLFA
;
A
#
# COMPACT_ATOMS: atom_id res chain seq x y z
N MET A 1 17.70 -14.58 8.76
CA MET A 1 16.43 -15.00 8.13
C MET A 1 15.29 -14.41 8.97
N VAL A 2 14.43 -13.55 8.41
CA VAL A 2 13.43 -12.80 9.21
C VAL A 2 12.51 -13.73 10.00
N LYS A 3 12.15 -14.89 9.43
CA LYS A 3 11.30 -15.92 10.06
C LYS A 3 11.89 -16.61 11.29
N SER A 4 13.21 -16.54 11.51
CA SER A 4 13.88 -17.26 12.61
C SER A 4 14.28 -16.36 13.79
N MET A 5 13.92 -15.07 13.75
CA MET A 5 14.28 -14.11 14.79
C MET A 5 13.30 -14.21 15.96
N LYS A 6 13.80 -14.63 17.13
CA LYS A 6 12.99 -14.66 18.37
C LYS A 6 12.63 -13.26 18.88
N ASN A 7 13.47 -12.26 18.59
CA ASN A 7 13.20 -10.86 18.89
C ASN A 7 13.63 -9.98 17.70
N PRO A 8 12.74 -9.75 16.72
CA PRO A 8 13.09 -8.95 15.55
C PRO A 8 13.32 -7.47 15.95
N PRO A 9 14.21 -6.75 15.24
CA PRO A 9 14.38 -5.31 15.42
C PRO A 9 13.04 -4.56 15.31
N SER A 10 12.89 -3.45 16.05
CA SER A 10 11.69 -2.60 16.01
C SER A 10 11.29 -2.23 14.58
N VAL A 11 12.28 -1.87 13.76
CA VAL A 11 12.14 -1.54 12.34
C VAL A 11 11.51 -2.68 11.52
N VAL A 12 11.89 -3.93 11.80
CA VAL A 12 11.33 -5.10 11.11
C VAL A 12 9.89 -5.35 11.54
N LYS A 13 9.59 -5.22 12.84
CA LYS A 13 8.21 -5.32 13.36
C LYS A 13 7.31 -4.27 12.71
N LEU A 14 7.79 -3.03 12.62
CA LEU A 14 7.08 -1.91 12.03
C LEU A 14 6.70 -2.15 10.56
N VAL A 15 7.66 -2.62 9.76
CA VAL A 15 7.41 -2.95 8.34
C VAL A 15 6.42 -4.09 8.19
N MET A 16 6.60 -5.16 8.96
CA MET A 16 5.73 -6.33 8.86
C MET A 16 4.29 -6.05 9.33
N GLU A 17 4.14 -5.26 10.39
CA GLU A 17 2.84 -4.77 10.86
C GLU A 17 2.13 -3.97 9.77
N ALA A 18 2.83 -3.03 9.12
CA ALA A 18 2.26 -2.25 8.03
C ALA A 18 1.81 -3.13 6.85
N VAL A 19 2.58 -4.17 6.51
CA VAL A 19 2.19 -5.14 5.47
C VAL A 19 0.94 -5.92 5.88
N CYS A 20 0.86 -6.39 7.12
CA CYS A 20 -0.33 -7.08 7.63
C CYS A 20 -1.57 -6.18 7.55
N ILE A 21 -1.45 -4.91 7.95
CA ILE A 21 -2.54 -3.94 7.88
C ILE A 21 -2.98 -3.71 6.43
N MET A 22 -2.03 -3.55 5.50
CA MET A 22 -2.32 -3.38 4.08
C MET A 22 -3.06 -4.59 3.49
N LEU A 23 -2.69 -5.80 3.91
CA LEU A 23 -3.31 -7.04 3.45
C LEU A 23 -4.58 -7.42 4.22
N GLY A 24 -5.00 -6.62 5.20
CA GLY A 24 -6.21 -6.87 6.00
C GLY A 24 -6.07 -8.01 7.01
N GLU A 25 -4.84 -8.40 7.36
CA GLU A 25 -4.58 -9.44 8.36
C GLU A 25 -4.93 -8.92 9.76
N LYS A 26 -5.61 -9.75 10.55
CA LYS A 26 -6.01 -9.38 11.92
C LYS A 26 -4.85 -9.56 12.90
N PRO A 27 -4.64 -8.64 13.85
CA PRO A 27 -3.66 -8.84 14.91
C PRO A 27 -4.06 -9.99 15.82
N ASP A 28 -3.07 -10.66 16.39
CA ASP A 28 -3.29 -11.55 17.53
C ASP A 28 -3.47 -10.70 18.79
N ARG A 29 -4.42 -11.06 19.67
CA ARG A 29 -4.55 -10.40 20.98
C ARG A 29 -3.74 -11.18 22.01
N LYS A 30 -2.71 -10.56 22.57
CA LYS A 30 -1.84 -11.20 23.58
C LYS A 30 -1.76 -10.36 24.85
N PRO A 31 -1.67 -10.98 26.04
CA PRO A 31 -1.43 -10.24 27.28
C PRO A 31 -0.03 -9.61 27.22
N ASP A 32 0.05 -8.33 27.55
CA ASP A 32 1.30 -7.61 27.71
C ASP A 32 2.12 -8.25 28.82
N SER A 33 3.39 -8.52 28.53
CA SER A 33 4.31 -9.24 29.44
C SER A 33 4.59 -8.47 30.73
N SER A 34 4.28 -7.17 30.76
CA SER A 34 4.58 -6.26 31.86
C SER A 34 3.34 -5.78 32.63
N LEU A 35 2.21 -5.57 31.95
CA LEU A 35 1.02 -4.92 32.56
C LEU A 35 -0.25 -5.77 32.53
N GLY A 36 -0.21 -6.99 31.97
CA GLY A 36 -1.39 -7.87 31.85
C GLY A 36 -2.52 -7.31 30.96
N ARG A 37 -2.28 -6.20 30.26
CA ARG A 37 -3.24 -5.60 29.32
C ARG A 37 -3.19 -6.33 27.99
N MET A 38 -4.33 -6.60 27.37
CA MET A 38 -4.36 -7.22 26.05
C MET A 38 -3.88 -6.22 24.99
N ILE A 39 -2.76 -6.54 24.32
CA ILE A 39 -2.19 -5.75 23.22
C ILE A 39 -2.43 -6.45 21.87
N GLU A 40 -2.52 -5.65 20.82
CA GLU A 40 -2.55 -6.13 19.44
C GLU A 40 -1.11 -6.44 18.98
N ASP A 41 -0.85 -7.70 18.67
CA ASP A 41 0.44 -8.18 18.17
C ASP A 41 0.30 -8.65 16.72
N PHE A 42 0.96 -7.94 15.82
CA PHE A 42 1.02 -8.32 14.41
C PHE A 42 2.18 -9.26 14.10
N TRP A 43 3.07 -9.56 15.04
CA TRP A 43 4.23 -10.43 14.75
C TRP A 43 3.83 -11.88 14.44
N GLY A 44 2.88 -12.44 15.18
CA GLY A 44 2.32 -13.77 14.90
C GLY A 44 1.74 -13.88 13.48
N PRO A 45 0.80 -13.00 13.08
CA PRO A 45 0.27 -12.93 11.72
C PRO A 45 1.36 -12.69 10.66
N SER A 46 2.32 -11.83 10.96
CA SER A 46 3.44 -11.53 10.06
C SER A 46 4.27 -12.77 9.73
N LEU A 47 4.55 -13.62 10.72
CA LEU A 47 5.28 -14.87 10.50
C LEU A 47 4.49 -15.87 9.66
N LYS A 48 3.17 -15.97 9.88
CA LYS A 48 2.29 -16.81 9.06
C LYS A 48 2.29 -16.33 7.60
N LEU A 49 2.18 -15.02 7.42
CA LEU A 49 2.20 -14.38 6.11
C LEU A 49 3.53 -14.62 5.37
N LEU A 50 4.67 -14.48 6.06
CA LEU A 50 5.98 -14.79 5.47
C LEU A 50 6.18 -16.28 5.16
N GLY A 51 5.40 -17.16 5.79
CA GLY A 51 5.38 -18.60 5.52
C GLY A 51 4.47 -18.99 4.35
N ASP A 52 3.61 -18.09 3.88
CA ASP A 52 2.70 -18.35 2.77
C ASP A 52 3.45 -18.33 1.44
N LEU A 53 3.42 -19.46 0.71
CA LEU A 53 4.03 -19.60 -0.60
C LEU A 53 3.44 -18.63 -1.63
N LYS A 54 2.18 -18.20 -1.44
CA LYS A 54 1.49 -17.25 -2.31
C LYS A 54 1.71 -15.80 -1.91
N PHE A 55 2.48 -15.51 -0.86
CA PHE A 55 2.67 -14.17 -0.35
C PHE A 55 3.16 -13.19 -1.43
N LEU A 56 4.19 -13.55 -2.18
CA LEU A 56 4.72 -12.70 -3.24
C LEU A 56 3.70 -12.46 -4.37
N ASP A 57 2.89 -13.46 -4.69
CA ASP A 57 1.85 -13.32 -5.71
C ASP A 57 0.69 -12.44 -5.22
N ARG A 58 0.35 -12.49 -3.93
CA ARG A 58 -0.60 -11.55 -3.30
C ARG A 58 -0.10 -10.11 -3.41
N LEU A 59 1.19 -9.86 -3.21
CA LEU A 59 1.77 -8.51 -3.33
C LEU A 59 1.77 -7.99 -4.78
N ARG A 60 2.07 -8.87 -5.75
CA ARG A 60 2.11 -8.53 -7.18
C ARG A 60 0.72 -8.23 -7.75
N ASN A 61 -0.26 -9.03 -7.35
CA ASN A 61 -1.65 -8.90 -7.82
C ASN A 61 -2.52 -8.08 -6.86
N PHE A 62 -1.90 -7.29 -5.99
CA PHE A 62 -2.61 -6.54 -4.97
C PHE A 62 -3.46 -5.44 -5.60
N ASN A 63 -4.78 -5.49 -5.39
CA ASN A 63 -5.70 -4.50 -5.92
C ASN A 63 -5.77 -3.27 -5.00
N ILE A 64 -5.11 -2.19 -5.41
CA ILE A 64 -5.05 -0.93 -4.67
C ILE A 64 -6.40 -0.23 -4.51
N ASP A 65 -7.32 -0.39 -5.47
CA ASP A 65 -8.64 0.24 -5.41
C ASP A 65 -9.56 -0.44 -4.38
N SER A 66 -9.20 -1.66 -3.97
CA SER A 66 -9.93 -2.41 -2.94
C SER A 66 -9.53 -2.04 -1.51
N ILE A 67 -8.54 -1.15 -1.32
CA ILE A 67 -8.06 -0.81 0.03
C ILE A 67 -9.05 0.12 0.72
N PRO A 68 -9.54 -0.25 1.93
CA PRO A 68 -10.38 0.63 2.71
C PRO A 68 -9.69 1.96 3.05
N ALA A 69 -10.41 3.08 2.95
CA ALA A 69 -9.84 4.41 3.18
C ALA A 69 -9.27 4.61 4.60
N ASN A 70 -9.81 3.91 5.60
CA ASN A 70 -9.29 3.89 6.97
C ASN A 70 -7.91 3.20 7.06
N VAL A 71 -7.66 2.14 6.28
CA VAL A 71 -6.37 1.45 6.23
C VAL A 71 -5.30 2.37 5.64
N MET A 72 -5.57 2.99 4.49
CA MET A 72 -4.63 3.94 3.89
C MET A 72 -4.33 5.14 4.78
N ARG A 73 -5.35 5.64 5.49
CA ARG A 73 -5.17 6.72 6.48
C ARG A 73 -4.24 6.27 7.61
N LYS A 74 -4.47 5.10 8.19
CA LYS A 74 -3.61 4.53 9.26
C LYS A 74 -2.16 4.41 8.78
N ILE A 75 -1.94 3.95 7.55
CA ILE A 75 -0.60 3.84 6.96
C ILE A 75 0.08 5.21 6.86
N ARG A 76 -0.64 6.21 6.33
CA ARG A 76 -0.15 7.58 6.16
C ARG A 76 0.14 8.31 7.45
N ASP A 77 -0.69 8.11 8.47
CA ASP A 77 -0.58 8.88 9.71
C ASP A 77 0.47 8.27 10.65
N ILE A 78 0.62 6.94 10.65
CA ILE A 78 1.45 6.22 11.63
C ILE A 78 2.82 5.82 11.04
N TYR A 79 2.88 5.34 9.80
CA TYR A 79 4.07 4.68 9.26
C TYR A 79 4.85 5.56 8.29
N ILE A 80 4.20 6.21 7.33
CA ILE A 80 4.87 7.06 6.34
C ILE A 80 5.74 8.19 6.95
N PRO A 81 5.30 8.93 8.00
CA PRO A 81 6.13 9.97 8.61
C PRO A 81 7.19 9.43 9.58
N ASN A 82 7.16 8.14 9.90
CA ASN A 82 8.09 7.54 10.84
C ASN A 82 9.47 7.38 10.19
N THR A 83 10.51 7.94 10.81
CA THR A 83 11.89 7.84 10.32
C THR A 83 12.39 6.40 10.24
N ASP A 84 11.90 5.52 11.13
CA ASP A 84 12.24 4.11 11.12
C ASP A 84 11.60 3.35 9.95
N PHE A 85 10.64 3.97 9.25
CA PHE A 85 10.00 3.46 8.03
C PHE A 85 10.67 4.00 6.75
N ASP A 86 11.97 4.29 6.80
CA ASP A 86 12.76 4.62 5.62
C ASP A 86 13.40 3.34 5.02
N PRO A 87 13.25 3.05 3.72
CA PRO A 87 13.91 1.92 3.07
C PRO A 87 15.41 1.81 3.34
N LYS A 88 16.12 2.94 3.48
CA LYS A 88 17.56 2.98 3.80
C LYS A 88 17.85 2.48 5.21
N ILE A 89 17.01 2.84 6.18
CA ILE A 89 17.13 2.38 7.57
C ILE A 89 16.73 0.90 7.66
N VAL A 90 15.62 0.53 7.02
CA VAL A 90 15.13 -0.86 6.98
C VAL A 90 16.14 -1.80 6.32
N ARG A 91 16.86 -1.35 5.29
CA ARG A 91 17.91 -2.13 4.62
C ARG A 91 19.00 -2.62 5.58
N ASN A 92 19.35 -1.82 6.58
CA ASN A 92 20.34 -2.21 7.58
C ASN A 92 19.88 -3.40 8.44
N ALA A 93 18.56 -3.57 8.59
CA ALA A 93 17.98 -4.73 9.28
C ALA A 93 17.72 -5.90 8.32
N SER A 94 17.16 -5.65 7.13
CA SER A 94 16.91 -6.68 6.12
C SER A 94 16.62 -6.10 4.73
N THR A 95 17.33 -6.59 3.71
CA THR A 95 17.05 -6.30 2.29
C THR A 95 15.65 -6.76 1.85
N ALA A 96 15.11 -7.84 2.44
CA ALA A 96 13.77 -8.29 2.12
C ALA A 96 12.71 -7.30 2.66
N CYS A 97 12.91 -6.81 3.89
CA CYS A 97 12.05 -5.79 4.48
C CYS A 97 12.18 -4.44 3.77
N GLU A 98 13.35 -4.11 3.20
CA GLU A 98 13.50 -2.92 2.34
C GLU A 98 12.54 -2.98 1.14
N GLY A 99 12.43 -4.14 0.49
CA GLY A 99 11.49 -4.34 -0.61
C GLY A 99 10.03 -4.13 -0.19
N LEU A 100 9.65 -4.66 0.97
CA LEU A 100 8.30 -4.49 1.53
C LEU A 100 8.00 -3.03 1.90
N CYS A 101 8.97 -2.34 2.50
CA CYS A 101 8.87 -0.92 2.83
C CYS A 101 8.65 -0.07 1.56
N LYS A 102 9.45 -0.31 0.50
CA LYS A 102 9.29 0.36 -0.80
C LYS A 102 7.92 0.07 -1.43
N TRP A 103 7.43 -1.16 -1.32
CA TRP A 103 6.12 -1.55 -1.84
C TRP A 103 4.99 -0.72 -1.20
N ILE A 104 4.99 -0.56 0.13
CA ILE A 104 3.99 0.25 0.84
C ILE A 104 4.06 1.74 0.41
N ILE A 105 5.28 2.29 0.35
CA ILE A 105 5.49 3.68 -0.09
C ILE A 105 5.03 3.89 -1.53
N ALA A 106 5.27 2.91 -2.41
CA ALA A 106 4.82 2.97 -3.80
C ALA A 106 3.29 2.96 -3.90
N LEU A 107 2.61 2.11 -3.12
CA LEU A 107 1.15 2.08 -3.06
C LEU A 107 0.55 3.39 -2.54
N ASP A 108 1.12 3.97 -1.48
CA ASP A 108 0.69 5.28 -1.00
C ASP A 108 0.80 6.37 -2.07
N LYS A 109 1.94 6.44 -2.76
CA LYS A 109 2.15 7.40 -3.86
C LYS A 109 1.17 7.17 -5.00
N TYR A 110 0.94 5.91 -5.38
CA TYR A 110 -0.03 5.57 -6.42
C TYR A 110 -1.44 6.01 -6.03
N ASP A 111 -1.93 5.70 -4.83
CA ASP A 111 -3.27 6.10 -4.37
C ASP A 111 -3.46 7.63 -4.39
N ARG A 112 -2.43 8.40 -4.02
CA ARG A 112 -2.47 9.88 -4.11
C ARG A 112 -2.58 10.34 -5.55
N VAL A 113 -1.75 9.79 -6.44
CA VAL A 113 -1.71 10.19 -7.85
C VAL A 113 -2.98 9.75 -8.59
N ALA A 114 -3.47 8.52 -8.36
CA ALA A 114 -4.69 8.00 -8.95
C ALA A 114 -5.89 8.91 -8.67
N LYS A 115 -6.03 9.39 -7.43
CA LYS A 115 -7.08 10.36 -7.04
C LYS A 115 -6.94 11.74 -7.72
N ILE A 116 -5.72 12.16 -8.07
CA ILE A 116 -5.46 13.42 -8.78
C ILE A 116 -5.63 13.27 -10.31
N VAL A 117 -5.34 12.08 -10.85
CA VAL A 117 -5.36 11.79 -12.29
C VAL A 117 -6.76 11.37 -12.77
N ALA A 118 -7.57 10.72 -11.93
CA ALA A 118 -8.97 10.36 -12.24
C ALA A 118 -9.79 11.55 -12.80
N PRO A 119 -9.82 12.74 -12.15
CA PRO A 119 -10.58 13.88 -12.69
C PRO A 119 -9.97 14.48 -13.96
N LYS A 120 -8.68 14.22 -14.24
CA LYS A 120 -8.03 14.72 -15.46
C LYS A 120 -8.34 13.84 -16.68
N LYS A 121 -8.47 12.52 -16.48
CA LYS A 121 -8.89 11.58 -17.54
C LYS A 121 -10.36 11.77 -17.94
N GLU A 122 -11.24 12.01 -16.98
CA GLU A 122 -12.65 12.32 -17.28
C GLU A 122 -12.81 13.62 -18.07
N LYS A 123 -12.06 14.67 -17.71
CA LYS A 123 -12.08 15.93 -18.47
C LYS A 123 -11.48 15.80 -19.87
N LEU A 124 -10.49 14.94 -20.06
CA LEU A 124 -9.97 14.64 -21.39
C LEU A 124 -11.02 13.94 -22.26
N ALA A 125 -11.74 12.96 -21.71
CA ALA A 125 -12.76 12.22 -22.45
C ALA A 125 -13.95 13.11 -22.88
N VAL A 126 -14.35 14.08 -22.05
CA VAL A 126 -15.40 15.06 -22.44
C VAL A 126 -14.90 16.00 -23.53
N ALA A 127 -13.67 16.49 -23.45
CA ALA A 127 -13.10 17.39 -24.47
C ALA A 127 -12.82 16.68 -25.80
N GLU A 128 -12.38 15.41 -25.78
CA GLU A 128 -12.21 14.59 -26.99
C GLU A 128 -13.56 14.24 -27.64
N ALA A 129 -14.61 14.02 -26.84
CA ALA A 129 -15.96 13.82 -27.36
C ALA A 129 -16.49 15.08 -28.08
N GLU A 130 -16.28 16.27 -27.52
CA GLU A 130 -16.68 17.54 -28.15
C GLU A 130 -15.92 17.82 -29.47
N LEU A 131 -14.63 17.49 -29.53
CA LEU A 131 -13.82 17.67 -30.74
C LEU A 131 -14.26 16.71 -31.88
N SER A 132 -14.67 15.48 -31.54
CA SER A 132 -15.14 14.49 -32.53
C SER A 132 -16.43 14.92 -33.24
N VAL A 133 -17.34 15.60 -32.53
CA VAL A 133 -18.61 16.07 -33.08
C VAL A 133 -18.40 17.26 -34.04
N GLN A 134 -17.41 18.11 -33.77
CA GLN A 134 -17.15 19.30 -34.57
C GLN A 134 -16.36 19.02 -35.85
N VAL A 135 -15.51 17.99 -35.87
CA VAL A 135 -14.79 17.56 -37.08
C VAL A 135 -15.73 16.94 -38.12
N SER A 136 -16.77 16.21 -37.69
CA SER A 136 -17.78 15.66 -38.63
C SER A 136 -18.77 16.71 -39.14
N GLY A 137 -19.07 17.76 -38.38
CA GLY A 137 -20.00 18.83 -38.80
C GLY A 137 -19.42 19.82 -39.82
N ASN A 138 -18.11 20.06 -39.79
CA ASN A 138 -17.46 21.04 -40.68
C ASN A 138 -17.14 20.50 -42.07
N ILE A 139 -17.00 19.18 -42.25
CA ILE A 139 -16.76 18.56 -43.56
C ILE A 139 -18.00 18.64 -44.47
N PHE A 140 -19.21 18.55 -43.92
CA PHE A 140 -20.45 18.62 -44.72
C PHE A 140 -20.82 20.04 -45.16
N LYS A 141 -20.29 21.09 -44.52
CA LYS A 141 -20.54 22.49 -44.92
C LYS A 141 -19.61 23.02 -46.02
N LEU A 142 -18.54 22.29 -46.36
CA LEU A 142 -17.61 22.67 -47.42
C LEU A 142 -17.96 22.10 -48.81
N PHE A 143 -19.00 21.26 -48.90
CA PHE A 143 -19.47 20.65 -50.16
C PHE A 143 -20.91 21.05 -50.52
N ALA A 144 -21.46 22.12 -49.93
CA ALA A 144 -22.77 22.68 -50.24
C ALA A 144 -22.67 24.14 -50.69
#